data_AF-A0A354R7P5-F1
#
_entry.id   AF-A0A354R7P5-F1
#
_cell.length_a   1.000
_cell.length_b   1.000
_cell.length_c   1.000
_cell.angle_alpha   90.00
_cell.angle_beta   90.00
_cell.angle_gamma   90.00
#
_symmetry.space_group_name_H-M   'P 1'
#
loop_
_entity.id
_entity.type
_entity.pdbx_description
1 polymer ?
#
loop_
_entity_poly.entity_id
_entity_poly.type
_entity_poly.pdbx_seq_one_letter_code
_entity_poly.pdbx_strand_id
1 'polypeptide(L)'
;MHGLRQAHPQAAVVEPAVRLDLHGVPDGDGTRKEPGTVRTFVRLFAAVANLVLLDAVTKELAAAKLKNAAAVPVIPGFFNLAYVENRGCAWGLFQDQVWPLAVVGVLALGVLVWKRREIFGIAATGWRRVCGAVCEGLLYAGIVGNLIDRVCRGYVIDFLDFHWGRAHFPCFNVADICISLAAAGLIALSFTAKSPEKKG
;
A
#
# COMPACT_ATOMS: atom_id res chain seq x y z
N MET A 1 57.43 -20.74 85.18
CA MET A 1 57.73 -20.58 83.74
C MET A 1 56.54 -19.92 83.07
N HIS A 2 56.81 -18.84 82.32
CA HIS A 2 56.04 -18.18 81.25
C HIS A 2 54.49 -18.12 81.34
N GLY A 3 53.83 -16.96 81.21
CA GLY A 3 54.22 -15.76 80.50
C GLY A 3 53.37 -14.54 80.86
N LEU A 4 53.92 -13.39 80.52
CA LEU A 4 53.52 -12.02 80.81
C LEU A 4 52.83 -11.38 79.60
N ARG A 5 51.98 -10.36 79.88
CA ARG A 5 51.64 -9.18 79.03
C ARG A 5 50.77 -9.46 77.77
N GLN A 6 49.90 -8.57 77.27
CA GLN A 6 49.43 -7.22 77.63
C GLN A 6 48.23 -6.83 76.72
N ALA A 7 47.47 -5.83 77.19
CA ALA A 7 46.82 -4.74 76.43
C ALA A 7 45.58 -4.98 75.51
N HIS A 8 44.43 -4.50 76.01
CA HIS A 8 43.59 -3.37 75.51
C HIS A 8 43.08 -3.32 74.03
N PRO A 9 41.97 -2.60 73.77
CA PRO A 9 40.86 -3.05 72.95
C PRO A 9 40.81 -2.33 71.59
N GLN A 10 40.21 -2.97 70.58
CA GLN A 10 39.73 -2.25 69.41
C GLN A 10 38.24 -2.50 69.27
N ALA A 11 37.48 -1.49 69.68
CA ALA A 11 36.09 -1.33 69.31
C ALA A 11 36.02 -1.25 67.78
N ALA A 12 35.51 -2.32 67.15
CA ALA A 12 35.08 -2.26 65.78
C ALA A 12 33.81 -1.38 65.74
N VAL A 13 34.00 -0.11 65.36
CA VAL A 13 32.92 0.78 64.97
C VAL A 13 32.29 0.19 63.71
N VAL A 14 31.14 -0.46 63.86
CA VAL A 14 30.29 -0.84 62.74
C VAL A 14 29.47 0.39 62.36
N GLU A 15 29.94 1.16 61.39
CA GLU A 15 29.08 2.15 60.71
C GLU A 15 27.98 1.40 59.93
N PRO A 16 26.69 1.69 60.13
CA PRO A 16 25.68 1.24 59.20
C PRO A 16 25.76 2.08 57.93
N ALA A 17 26.21 1.45 56.84
CA ALA A 17 26.19 2.01 55.50
C ALA A 17 24.74 2.27 55.05
N VAL A 18 24.22 3.47 55.36
CA VAL A 18 23.06 4.03 54.68
C VAL A 18 23.59 5.01 53.62
N ARG A 19 23.98 4.46 52.46
CA ARG A 19 24.06 5.26 51.24
C ARG A 19 22.66 5.32 50.64
N LEU A 20 22.01 6.44 50.87
CA LEU A 20 20.76 6.80 50.20
C LEU A 20 21.13 7.25 48.79
N ASP A 21 21.04 6.35 47.81
CA ASP A 21 21.23 6.66 46.38
C ASP A 21 20.08 7.54 45.87
N LEU A 22 20.14 8.83 46.21
CA LEU A 22 19.33 9.90 45.62
C LEU A 22 20.05 10.46 44.41
N HIS A 23 20.16 9.70 43.32
CA HIS A 23 20.42 10.25 41.99
C HIS A 23 19.99 9.25 40.91
N GLY A 24 18.71 9.31 40.57
CA GLY A 24 18.16 8.75 39.34
C GLY A 24 17.52 9.87 38.52
N VAL A 25 18.30 10.91 38.20
CA VAL A 25 17.91 11.86 37.15
C VAL A 25 17.98 11.07 35.84
N PRO A 26 16.89 10.92 35.08
CA PRO A 26 16.98 10.30 33.76
C PRO A 26 17.72 11.28 32.85
N ASP A 27 18.97 10.94 32.52
CA ASP A 27 19.71 11.61 31.46
C ASP A 27 18.96 11.45 30.12
N GLY A 28 18.92 12.56 29.39
CA GLY A 28 18.15 12.74 28.17
C GLY A 28 18.64 11.94 26.97
N ASP A 29 17.91 12.16 25.88
CA ASP A 29 17.95 11.48 24.57
C ASP A 29 17.31 10.09 24.53
N GLY A 30 16.03 10.06 24.89
CA GLY A 30 15.09 9.15 24.26
C GLY A 30 14.52 9.80 23.00
N THR A 31 15.31 9.94 21.93
CA THR A 31 14.74 10.07 20.58
C THR A 31 13.82 8.88 20.37
N ARG A 32 12.53 9.10 20.66
CA ARG A 32 11.45 8.13 20.53
C ARG A 32 11.45 7.74 19.06
N LYS A 33 12.10 6.61 18.73
CA LYS A 33 11.99 5.99 17.41
C LYS A 33 10.51 5.80 17.19
N GLU A 34 9.90 6.67 16.37
CA GLU A 34 8.50 6.50 16.02
C GLU A 34 8.35 5.06 15.53
N PRO A 35 7.36 4.31 16.05
CA PRO A 35 7.22 2.91 15.69
C PRO A 35 7.10 2.86 14.17
N GLY A 36 8.02 2.15 13.50
CA GLY A 36 8.20 2.17 12.04
C GLY A 36 6.92 1.90 11.23
N THR A 37 5.88 1.42 11.90
CA THR A 37 4.48 1.34 11.47
C THR A 37 3.90 2.67 10.96
N VAL A 38 3.99 3.79 11.70
CA VAL A 38 3.31 5.07 11.31
C VAL A 38 3.91 5.64 10.03
N ARG A 39 5.24 5.75 9.96
CA ARG A 39 5.96 6.22 8.76
C ARG A 39 5.67 5.35 7.54
N THR A 40 5.47 4.04 7.73
CA THR A 40 5.12 3.12 6.64
C THR A 40 3.70 3.37 6.14
N PHE A 41 2.73 3.58 7.04
CA PHE A 41 1.37 3.94 6.66
C PHE A 41 1.29 5.28 5.93
N VAL A 42 2.01 6.30 6.41
CA VAL A 42 2.08 7.61 5.75
C VAL A 42 2.64 7.48 4.33
N ARG A 43 3.72 6.70 4.14
CA ARG A 43 4.31 6.46 2.83
C ARG A 43 3.36 5.73 1.88
N LEU A 44 2.69 4.68 2.37
CA LEU A 44 1.73 3.93 1.57
C LEU A 44 0.56 4.83 1.16
N PHE A 45 0.01 5.58 2.11
CA PHE A 45 -1.07 6.53 1.84
C PHE A 45 -0.65 7.59 0.82
N ALA A 46 0.54 8.19 0.99
CA ALA A 46 1.07 9.14 0.03
C ALA A 46 1.23 8.51 -1.36
N ALA A 47 1.74 7.28 -1.47
CA ALA A 47 1.87 6.59 -2.74
C ALA A 47 0.51 6.34 -3.42
N VAL A 48 -0.49 5.88 -2.66
CA VAL A 48 -1.87 5.71 -3.15
C VAL A 48 -2.44 7.03 -3.63
N ALA A 49 -2.33 8.10 -2.84
CA ALA A 49 -2.84 9.42 -3.18
C ALA A 49 -2.19 9.98 -4.46
N ASN A 50 -0.88 9.80 -4.62
CA ASN A 50 -0.18 10.21 -5.85
C ASN A 50 -0.64 9.43 -7.08
N LEU A 51 -0.88 8.13 -6.97
CA LEU A 51 -1.38 7.32 -8.09
C LEU A 51 -2.83 7.67 -8.45
N VAL A 52 -3.70 7.90 -7.47
CA VAL A 52 -5.06 8.39 -7.70
C VAL A 52 -5.04 9.76 -8.36
N LEU A 53 -4.17 10.67 -7.91
CA LEU A 53 -4.01 11.98 -8.53
C LEU A 53 -3.48 11.87 -9.96
N LEU A 54 -2.52 10.99 -10.22
CA LEU A 54 -2.01 10.73 -11.56
C LEU A 54 -3.12 10.23 -12.49
N ASP A 55 -3.94 9.27 -12.05
CA ASP A 55 -5.08 8.79 -12.82
C ASP A 55 -6.09 9.92 -13.11
N ALA A 56 -6.48 10.68 -12.09
CA ALA A 56 -7.40 11.80 -12.26
C ALA A 56 -6.86 12.87 -13.22
N VAL A 57 -5.59 13.27 -13.09
CA VAL A 57 -4.96 14.28 -13.97
C VAL A 57 -4.88 13.77 -15.40
N THR A 58 -4.47 12.51 -15.61
CA THR A 58 -4.35 11.96 -16.97
C THR A 58 -5.70 11.81 -17.66
N LYS A 59 -6.75 11.45 -16.92
CA LYS A 59 -8.14 11.42 -17.42
C LYS A 59 -8.67 12.81 -17.76
N GLU A 60 -8.40 13.82 -16.93
CA GLU A 60 -8.78 15.21 -17.23
C GLU A 60 -8.04 15.74 -18.46
N LEU A 61 -6.76 15.41 -18.62
CA LEU A 61 -6.00 15.74 -19.84
C LEU A 61 -6.60 15.06 -21.07
N ALA A 62 -6.98 13.78 -20.96
CA ALA A 62 -7.66 13.06 -22.03
C ALA A 62 -9.01 13.73 -22.37
N ALA A 63 -9.83 14.05 -21.38
CA ALA A 63 -11.09 14.76 -21.60
C ALA A 63 -10.89 16.12 -22.27
N ALA A 64 -9.87 16.88 -21.87
CA ALA A 64 -9.60 18.21 -22.42
C ALA A 64 -9.03 18.19 -23.85
N LYS A 65 -8.28 17.15 -24.22
CA LYS A 65 -7.53 17.10 -25.49
C LYS A 65 -8.10 16.14 -26.53
N LEU A 66 -8.79 15.09 -26.09
CA LEU A 66 -9.19 13.97 -26.96
C LEU A 66 -10.71 13.85 -27.11
N LYS A 67 -11.49 14.43 -26.18
CA LYS A 67 -12.96 14.40 -26.29
C LYS A 67 -13.41 15.11 -27.57
N ASN A 68 -14.23 14.42 -28.37
CA ASN A 68 -14.69 14.86 -29.70
C ASN A 68 -13.57 15.08 -30.74
N ALA A 69 -12.35 14.57 -30.49
CA ALA A 69 -11.26 14.57 -31.45
C ALA A 69 -11.08 13.18 -32.06
N ALA A 70 -10.39 13.12 -33.21
CA ALA A 70 -9.91 11.85 -33.74
C ALA A 70 -8.84 11.27 -32.81
N ALA A 71 -8.72 9.94 -32.78
CA ALA A 71 -7.64 9.27 -32.05
C ALA A 71 -6.27 9.75 -32.54
N VAL A 72 -5.37 10.02 -31.61
CA VAL A 72 -4.02 10.52 -31.89
C VAL A 72 -3.04 9.35 -31.90
N PRO A 73 -2.45 8.98 -33.04
CA PRO A 73 -1.47 7.90 -33.08
C PRO A 73 -0.18 8.33 -32.39
N VAL A 74 0.27 7.53 -31.41
CA VAL A 74 1.55 7.70 -30.73
C VAL A 74 2.59 6.77 -31.34
N ILE A 75 2.22 5.52 -31.57
CA ILE A 75 3.00 4.54 -32.33
C ILE A 75 2.11 4.07 -33.50
N PRO A 76 2.37 4.52 -34.74
CA PRO A 76 1.53 4.19 -35.88
C PRO A 76 1.33 2.68 -36.04
N GLY A 77 0.06 2.25 -36.08
CA GLY A 77 -0.32 0.85 -36.25
C GLY A 77 -0.30 0.00 -34.96
N PHE A 78 -0.01 0.59 -33.80
CA PHE A 78 0.07 -0.13 -32.53
C PHE A 78 -0.57 0.57 -31.33
N PHE A 79 -0.36 1.88 -31.16
CA PHE A 79 -0.79 2.60 -29.96
C PHE A 79 -1.30 4.00 -30.28
N ASN A 80 -2.52 4.29 -29.83
CA ASN A 80 -3.18 5.58 -29.94
C ASN A 80 -3.56 6.12 -28.56
N LEU A 81 -3.71 7.44 -28.50
CA LEU A 81 -4.50 8.11 -27.48
C LEU A 81 -5.90 8.37 -28.04
N ALA A 82 -6.91 7.77 -27.43
CA ALA A 82 -8.31 7.93 -27.80
C ALA A 82 -9.11 8.45 -26.59
N TYR A 83 -10.37 8.84 -26.78
CA TYR A 83 -11.26 9.14 -25.65
C TYR A 83 -12.46 8.21 -25.71
N VAL A 84 -12.63 7.39 -24.67
CA VAL A 84 -13.72 6.43 -24.54
C VAL A 84 -14.43 6.64 -23.21
N GLU A 85 -15.75 6.81 -23.26
CA GLU A 85 -16.61 6.85 -22.08
C GLU A 85 -17.08 5.44 -21.75
N ASN A 86 -16.39 4.78 -20.81
CA ASN A 86 -16.70 3.41 -20.42
C ASN A 86 -17.80 3.38 -19.35
N ARG A 87 -19.01 3.03 -19.76
CA ARG A 87 -20.18 2.86 -18.89
C ARG A 87 -20.31 1.45 -18.29
N GLY A 88 -19.42 0.54 -18.66
CA GLY A 88 -19.36 -0.82 -18.15
C GLY A 88 -18.06 -1.10 -17.38
N CYS A 89 -17.62 -2.35 -17.47
CA CYS A 89 -16.29 -2.78 -17.04
C CYS A 89 -15.48 -3.32 -18.23
N ALA A 90 -14.36 -3.99 -17.95
CA ALA A 90 -13.46 -4.50 -18.98
C ALA A 90 -14.20 -5.32 -20.06
N TRP A 91 -13.71 -5.24 -21.30
CA TRP A 91 -14.29 -5.93 -22.45
C TRP A 91 -15.73 -5.54 -22.79
N GLY A 92 -16.19 -4.38 -22.31
CA GLY A 92 -17.54 -3.92 -22.55
C GLY A 92 -18.61 -4.67 -21.74
N LEU A 93 -18.23 -5.47 -20.75
CA LEU A 93 -19.20 -6.17 -19.90
C LEU A 93 -19.99 -5.19 -19.02
N PHE A 94 -21.24 -5.54 -18.69
CA PHE A 94 -22.11 -4.74 -17.80
C PHE A 94 -22.28 -3.27 -18.22
N GLN A 95 -22.47 -3.01 -19.52
CA GLN A 95 -22.77 -1.65 -20.00
C GLN A 95 -23.96 -1.03 -19.26
N ASP A 96 -23.85 0.26 -19.01
CA ASP A 96 -24.84 1.10 -18.30
C ASP A 96 -25.16 0.67 -16.85
N GLN A 97 -24.42 -0.31 -16.30
CA GLN A 97 -24.55 -0.75 -14.90
C GLN A 97 -23.60 0.02 -13.97
N VAL A 98 -23.56 1.34 -14.11
CA VAL A 98 -22.61 2.22 -13.41
C VAL A 98 -22.70 2.08 -11.89
N TRP A 99 -23.92 2.11 -11.34
CA TRP A 99 -24.15 2.00 -9.89
C TRP A 99 -23.79 0.61 -9.34
N PRO A 100 -24.24 -0.51 -9.95
CA PRO A 100 -23.75 -1.84 -9.55
C PRO A 100 -22.23 -1.94 -9.56
N LEU A 101 -21.56 -1.42 -10.59
CA LEU A 101 -20.09 -1.45 -10.67
C LEU A 101 -19.43 -0.57 -9.59
N ALA A 102 -20.02 0.58 -9.26
CA ALA A 102 -19.54 1.41 -8.16
C ALA A 102 -19.69 0.68 -6.81
N VAL A 103 -20.82 0.02 -6.57
CA VAL A 103 -21.04 -0.81 -5.38
C VAL A 103 -20.02 -1.94 -5.29
N VAL A 104 -19.75 -2.64 -6.39
CA VAL A 104 -18.70 -3.68 -6.44
C VAL A 104 -17.33 -3.09 -6.09
N GLY A 105 -17.00 -1.90 -6.60
CA GLY A 105 -15.76 -1.19 -6.23
C GLY A 105 -15.67 -0.91 -4.73
N VAL A 106 -16.73 -0.39 -4.12
CA VAL A 106 -16.81 -0.13 -2.67
C VAL A 106 -16.68 -1.42 -1.87
N LEU A 107 -17.39 -2.48 -2.26
CA LEU A 107 -17.32 -3.78 -1.60
C LEU A 107 -15.92 -4.39 -1.72
N ALA A 108 -15.28 -4.26 -2.88
CA ALA A 108 -13.89 -4.70 -3.07
C ALA A 108 -12.96 -3.96 -2.11
N LEU A 109 -13.05 -2.64 -1.98
CA LEU A 109 -12.27 -1.89 -0.99
C LEU A 109 -12.52 -2.39 0.44
N GLY A 110 -13.77 -2.65 0.80
CA GLY A 110 -14.13 -3.21 2.11
C GLY A 110 -13.48 -4.58 2.37
N VAL A 111 -13.50 -5.47 1.37
CA VAL A 111 -12.83 -6.79 1.43
C VAL A 111 -11.32 -6.63 1.55
N LEU A 112 -10.70 -5.72 0.80
CA LEU A 112 -9.25 -5.48 0.88
C LEU A 112 -8.82 -4.97 2.25
N VAL A 113 -9.63 -4.14 2.91
CA VAL A 113 -9.38 -3.67 4.27
C VAL A 113 -9.58 -4.81 5.28
N TRP A 114 -10.67 -5.57 5.15
CA TRP A 114 -10.99 -6.67 6.06
C TRP A 114 -9.97 -7.81 5.99
N LYS A 115 -9.59 -8.20 4.77
CA LYS A 115 -8.69 -9.33 4.46
C LYS A 115 -7.26 -8.89 4.17
N ARG A 116 -6.91 -7.66 4.52
CA ARG A 116 -5.61 -7.02 4.25
C ARG A 116 -4.41 -7.90 4.64
N ARG A 117 -4.48 -8.56 5.81
CA ARG A 117 -3.40 -9.43 6.33
C ARG A 117 -3.19 -10.68 5.49
N GLU A 118 -4.29 -11.28 5.04
CA GLU A 118 -4.31 -12.53 4.26
C GLU A 118 -3.88 -12.26 2.82
N ILE A 119 -4.45 -11.22 2.19
CA ILE A 119 -4.22 -10.90 0.77
C ILE A 119 -2.79 -10.36 0.55
N PHE A 120 -2.38 -9.38 1.35
CA PHE A 120 -1.11 -8.67 1.13
C PHE A 120 0.05 -9.23 1.97
N GLY A 121 -0.18 -10.31 2.72
CA GLY A 121 0.86 -10.97 3.49
C GLY A 121 1.55 -10.01 4.47
N ILE A 122 0.79 -9.22 5.24
CA ILE A 122 1.35 -8.26 6.22
C ILE A 122 2.28 -8.94 7.23
N ALA A 123 1.98 -10.21 7.56
CA ALA A 123 2.79 -11.04 8.44
C ALA A 123 4.07 -11.59 7.78
N ALA A 124 4.23 -11.44 6.45
CA ALA A 124 5.46 -11.82 5.77
C ALA A 124 6.61 -10.89 6.14
N THR A 125 7.83 -11.34 5.90
CA THR A 125 9.07 -10.59 6.14
C THR A 125 9.84 -10.38 4.84
N GLY A 126 10.80 -9.44 4.85
CA GLY A 126 11.66 -9.16 3.72
C GLY A 126 10.92 -8.72 2.45
N TRP A 127 11.43 -9.18 1.30
CA TRP A 127 10.93 -8.86 -0.05
C TRP A 127 9.42 -9.07 -0.19
N ARG A 128 8.88 -10.17 0.31
CA ARG A 128 7.44 -10.51 0.16
C ARG A 128 6.52 -9.49 0.82
N ARG A 129 6.93 -8.94 1.97
CA ARG A 129 6.18 -7.87 2.66
C ARG A 129 6.15 -6.58 1.83
N VAL A 130 7.29 -6.24 1.21
CA VAL A 130 7.42 -5.04 0.38
C VAL A 130 6.54 -5.19 -0.86
N CYS A 131 6.62 -6.32 -1.57
CA CYS A 131 5.76 -6.59 -2.73
C CYS A 131 4.27 -6.58 -2.38
N GLY A 132 3.90 -7.17 -1.24
CA GLY A 132 2.53 -7.15 -0.75
C GLY A 132 2.03 -5.72 -0.53
N ALA A 133 2.82 -4.87 0.12
CA ALA A 133 2.49 -3.46 0.32
C ALA A 133 2.41 -2.65 -0.98
N VAL A 134 3.26 -2.96 -1.98
CA VAL A 134 3.18 -2.34 -3.31
C VAL A 134 1.89 -2.76 -4.02
N CYS A 135 1.58 -4.06 -4.05
CA CYS A 135 0.34 -4.57 -4.64
C CYS A 135 -0.89 -3.97 -3.95
N GLU A 136 -0.83 -3.82 -2.63
CA GLU A 136 -1.86 -3.16 -1.84
C GLU A 136 -2.10 -1.71 -2.30
N GLY A 137 -1.03 -0.91 -2.39
CA GLY A 137 -1.14 0.48 -2.82
C GLY A 137 -1.69 0.62 -4.23
N LEU A 138 -1.20 -0.20 -5.16
CA LEU A 138 -1.66 -0.22 -6.55
C LEU A 138 -3.16 -0.58 -6.64
N LEU A 139 -3.61 -1.60 -5.91
CA LEU A 139 -4.99 -2.05 -5.98
C LEU A 139 -5.96 -1.02 -5.38
N TYR A 140 -5.59 -0.40 -4.25
CA TYR A 140 -6.37 0.70 -3.69
C TYR A 140 -6.44 1.89 -4.63
N ALA A 141 -5.30 2.33 -5.18
CA ALA A 141 -5.27 3.48 -6.08
C ALA A 141 -6.12 3.26 -7.33
N GLY A 142 -6.00 2.08 -7.96
CA GLY A 142 -6.75 1.76 -9.16
C GLY A 142 -8.26 1.66 -8.91
N ILE A 143 -8.69 0.98 -7.85
CA ILE A 143 -10.13 0.89 -7.54
C ILE A 143 -10.70 2.28 -7.22
N VAL A 144 -9.99 3.08 -6.43
CA VAL A 144 -10.44 4.43 -6.06
C VAL A 144 -10.51 5.36 -7.28
N GLY A 145 -9.51 5.38 -8.16
CA GLY A 145 -9.51 6.23 -9.36
C GLY A 145 -10.70 5.95 -10.28
N ASN A 146 -10.99 4.67 -10.52
CA ASN A 146 -12.13 4.22 -11.31
C ASN A 146 -13.49 4.39 -10.60
N LEU A 147 -13.52 4.39 -9.27
CA LEU A 147 -14.73 4.65 -8.50
C LEU A 147 -15.09 6.14 -8.50
N ILE A 148 -14.11 7.03 -8.37
CA ILE A 148 -14.29 8.49 -8.45
C ILE A 148 -15.00 8.86 -9.75
N ASP A 149 -14.52 8.34 -10.88
CA ASP A 149 -15.13 8.52 -12.19
C ASP A 149 -16.60 8.08 -12.23
N ARG A 150 -16.89 6.85 -11.78
CA ARG A 150 -18.27 6.33 -11.79
C ARG A 150 -19.22 7.18 -10.96
N VAL A 151 -18.77 7.65 -9.79
CA VAL A 151 -19.59 8.47 -8.88
C VAL A 151 -19.75 9.90 -9.40
N CYS A 152 -18.69 10.52 -9.92
CA CYS A 152 -18.70 11.93 -10.30
C CYS A 152 -19.18 12.18 -11.73
N ARG A 153 -18.91 11.26 -12.67
CA ARG A 153 -19.16 11.42 -14.11
C ARG A 153 -20.23 10.46 -14.64
N GLY A 154 -20.46 9.33 -13.96
CA GLY A 154 -21.35 8.29 -14.42
C GLY A 154 -20.74 7.35 -15.47
N TYR A 155 -19.43 7.43 -15.70
CA TYR A 155 -18.64 6.57 -16.58
C TYR A 155 -17.16 6.73 -16.25
N VAL A 156 -16.33 5.79 -16.70
CA VAL A 156 -14.87 5.87 -16.59
C VAL A 156 -14.28 6.42 -17.88
N ILE A 157 -13.29 7.31 -17.76
CA ILE A 157 -12.54 7.81 -18.92
C ILE A 157 -11.41 6.83 -19.22
N ASP A 158 -11.49 6.17 -20.38
CA ASP A 158 -10.43 5.34 -20.93
C ASP A 158 -9.77 6.04 -22.11
N PHE A 159 -8.45 5.95 -22.21
CA PHE A 159 -7.70 6.72 -23.21
C PHE A 159 -6.46 6.06 -23.80
N LEU A 160 -6.03 4.92 -23.26
CA LEU A 160 -4.95 4.13 -23.81
C LEU A 160 -5.54 3.08 -24.75
N ASP A 161 -5.31 3.25 -26.05
CA ASP A 161 -5.82 2.35 -27.11
C ASP A 161 -4.67 1.61 -27.79
N PHE A 162 -4.54 0.31 -27.50
CA PHE A 162 -3.56 -0.56 -28.15
C PHE A 162 -4.25 -1.45 -29.18
N HIS A 163 -3.67 -1.59 -30.36
CA HIS A 163 -4.29 -2.30 -31.47
C HIS A 163 -3.27 -2.96 -32.40
N TRP A 164 -3.73 -3.93 -33.19
CA TRP A 164 -2.97 -4.51 -34.29
C TRP A 164 -3.90 -4.73 -35.49
N GLY A 165 -3.69 -3.95 -36.56
CA GLY A 165 -4.63 -3.89 -37.67
C GLY A 165 -6.00 -3.37 -37.20
N ARG A 166 -7.06 -4.17 -37.38
CA ARG A 166 -8.43 -3.86 -36.95
C ARG A 166 -8.78 -4.39 -35.55
N ALA A 167 -7.90 -5.18 -34.93
CA ALA A 167 -8.14 -5.73 -33.61
C ALA A 167 -7.65 -4.75 -32.55
N HIS A 168 -8.54 -4.32 -31.66
CA HIS A 168 -8.22 -3.44 -30.54
C HIS A 168 -8.29 -4.22 -29.23
N PHE A 169 -7.29 -4.02 -28.37
CA PHE A 169 -7.43 -4.34 -26.96
C PHE A 169 -8.41 -3.32 -26.34
N PRO A 170 -9.25 -3.71 -25.36
CA PRO A 170 -10.15 -2.75 -24.71
C PRO A 170 -9.37 -1.54 -24.22
N CYS A 171 -9.83 -0.33 -24.55
CA CYS A 171 -9.17 0.87 -24.05
C CYS A 171 -9.18 0.87 -22.52
N PHE A 172 -8.12 1.40 -21.93
CA PHE A 172 -7.92 1.42 -20.48
C PHE A 172 -7.25 2.71 -20.03
N ASN A 173 -7.06 2.84 -18.72
CA ASN A 173 -6.45 4.02 -18.09
C ASN A 173 -5.38 3.64 -17.05
N VAL A 174 -4.86 4.63 -16.32
CA VAL A 174 -3.82 4.44 -15.30
C VAL A 174 -4.33 3.61 -14.12
N ALA A 175 -5.57 3.83 -13.68
CA ALA A 175 -6.21 3.01 -12.65
C ALA A 175 -6.28 1.52 -13.04
N ASP A 176 -6.60 1.19 -14.31
CA ASP A 176 -6.62 -0.20 -14.78
C ASP A 176 -5.23 -0.84 -14.82
N ILE A 177 -4.19 -0.07 -15.18
CA ILE A 177 -2.80 -0.51 -15.09
C ILE A 177 -2.47 -0.88 -13.63
N CYS A 178 -2.86 -0.02 -12.68
CA CYS A 178 -2.61 -0.27 -11.25
C CYS A 178 -3.30 -1.56 -10.79
N ILE A 179 -4.58 -1.76 -11.15
CA ILE A 179 -5.31 -2.99 -10.81
C ILE A 179 -4.62 -4.22 -11.43
N SER A 180 -4.25 -4.14 -12.70
CA SER A 180 -3.65 -5.27 -13.45
C SER A 180 -2.29 -5.66 -12.89
N LEU A 181 -1.43 -4.69 -12.58
CA LEU A 181 -0.11 -4.94 -11.97
C LEU A 181 -0.25 -5.50 -10.55
N ALA A 182 -1.19 -5.00 -9.76
CA ALA A 182 -1.46 -5.54 -8.43
C ALA A 182 -1.94 -6.99 -8.51
N ALA A 183 -2.89 -7.30 -9.40
CA ALA A 183 -3.39 -8.65 -9.60
C ALA A 183 -2.28 -9.61 -10.04
N ALA A 184 -1.48 -9.24 -11.04
CA ALA A 184 -0.34 -10.02 -11.50
C ALA A 184 0.69 -10.26 -10.37
N GLY A 185 1.01 -9.21 -9.61
CA GLY A 185 1.92 -9.29 -8.47
C GLY A 185 1.42 -10.21 -7.36
N LEU A 186 0.13 -10.12 -6.98
CA LEU A 186 -0.47 -10.99 -5.97
C LEU A 186 -0.48 -12.46 -6.42
N ILE A 187 -0.80 -12.72 -7.69
CA ILE A 187 -0.75 -14.06 -8.28
C ILE A 187 0.68 -14.59 -8.21
N ALA A 188 1.68 -13.81 -8.63
CA ALA A 188 3.08 -14.20 -8.55
C ALA A 188 3.51 -14.50 -7.10
N LEU A 189 3.11 -13.68 -6.13
CA LEU A 189 3.41 -13.90 -4.72
C LEU A 189 2.75 -15.17 -4.17
N SER A 190 1.59 -15.57 -4.70
CA SER A 190 0.89 -16.79 -4.26
C SER A 190 1.70 -18.06 -4.52
N PHE A 191 2.44 -18.11 -5.64
CA PHE A 191 3.34 -19.24 -5.96
C PHE A 191 4.59 -19.31 -5.08
N THR A 192 4.91 -18.24 -4.36
CA THR A 192 6.08 -18.18 -3.45
C THR A 192 5.73 -18.48 -2.00
N ALA A 193 4.43 -18.60 -1.68
CA ALA A 193 3.98 -18.88 -0.33
C ALA A 193 4.33 -20.33 0.05
N LYS A 194 5.13 -20.52 1.11
CA LYS A 194 5.34 -21.86 1.68
C LYS A 194 4.02 -22.38 2.24
N SER A 195 3.65 -23.62 1.91
CA SER A 195 2.48 -24.29 2.49
C SER A 195 2.57 -24.28 4.02
N PRO A 196 1.46 -24.02 4.72
CA PRO A 196 1.43 -24.13 6.17
C PRO A 196 1.79 -25.58 6.54
N GLU A 197 2.82 -25.73 7.37
CA GLU A 197 3.19 -27.01 7.96
C GLU A 197 1.98 -27.53 8.74
N LYS A 198 1.41 -28.67 8.30
CA LYS A 198 0.36 -29.34 9.06
C LYS A 198 0.98 -29.76 10.40
N LYS A 199 0.61 -29.08 11.48
CA LYS A 199 0.85 -29.59 12.83
C LYS A 199 0.05 -30.89 12.96
N GLY A 200 0.77 -32.02 12.89
CA GLY A 200 0.25 -33.34 13.22
C GLY A 200 0.07 -33.51 14.72
#